data_AF-A0AAD3ZYD0-F1
#
_entry.id   AF-A0AAD3ZYD0-F1
#
_cell.length_a   1.000
_cell.length_b   1.000
_cell.length_c   1.000
_cell.angle_alpha   90.00
_cell.angle_beta   90.00
_cell.angle_gamma   90.00
#
_symmetry.space_group_name_H-M   'P 1'
#
loop_
_entity.id
_entity.type
_entity.pdbx_description
1 polymer ?
#
loop_
_entity_poly.entity_id
_entity_poly.type
_entity_poly.pdbx_seq_one_letter_code
_entity_poly.pdbx_strand_id
1 'polypeptide(L)'
;MPVDAAAYLLLGLPILALIIGGPILKSRLGRRASEAGARAGKKFASDQLDAALTELGTTVVIQAAEPRAREIVASAMATKEREYVIRSDGAYGIRFVEPDDTVARLVPVADGTRMQIETFREYFGFPQTVQLWTDLRSRIAAAAEVREVAVAPGEPVRYVRGEPLDDRNARWVNEA
;
A
#
# COMPACT_ATOMS: atom_id res chain seq x y z
N MET A 1 -60.05 -0.79 -47.84
CA MET A 1 -59.70 -0.60 -46.43
C MET A 1 -58.65 0.50 -46.38
N PRO A 2 -59.01 1.77 -46.11
CA PRO A 2 -58.03 2.85 -46.02
C PRO A 2 -57.22 2.65 -44.74
N VAL A 3 -55.91 2.49 -44.89
CA VAL A 3 -54.99 2.40 -43.76
C VAL A 3 -54.86 3.79 -43.15
N ASP A 4 -55.23 3.91 -41.88
CA ASP A 4 -55.31 5.18 -41.17
C ASP A 4 -53.89 5.71 -40.85
N ALA A 5 -53.40 6.63 -41.68
CA ALA A 5 -52.04 7.17 -41.62
C ALA A 5 -51.74 7.89 -40.29
N ALA A 6 -52.78 8.39 -39.61
CA ALA A 6 -52.66 9.04 -38.32
C ALA A 6 -52.22 8.07 -37.20
N ALA A 7 -52.67 6.82 -37.24
CA ALA A 7 -52.28 5.79 -36.27
C ALA A 7 -50.81 5.36 -36.45
N TYR A 8 -50.34 5.29 -37.69
CA TYR A 8 -48.93 4.99 -38.00
C TYR A 8 -47.98 6.13 -37.62
N LEU A 9 -48.40 7.39 -37.71
CA LEU A 9 -47.59 8.54 -37.28
C LEU A 9 -47.51 8.64 -35.75
N LEU A 10 -48.60 8.38 -35.02
CA LEU A 10 -48.61 8.42 -33.55
C LEU A 10 -47.79 7.30 -32.90
N LEU A 11 -47.71 6.11 -33.52
CA LEU A 11 -46.90 4.99 -33.03
C LEU A 11 -45.47 4.98 -33.62
N GLY A 12 -45.30 5.40 -34.87
CA GLY A 12 -44.01 5.36 -35.56
C GLY A 12 -43.03 6.45 -35.10
N LEU A 13 -43.50 7.66 -34.82
CA LEU A 13 -42.66 8.79 -34.42
C LEU A 13 -41.94 8.58 -33.06
N PRO A 14 -42.60 8.10 -31.97
CA PRO A 14 -41.92 7.86 -30.70
C PRO A 14 -40.94 6.67 -30.77
N ILE A 15 -41.24 5.64 -31.55
CA ILE A 15 -40.32 4.51 -31.78
C ILE A 15 -39.08 4.97 -32.55
N LEU A 16 -39.25 5.80 -33.58
CA LEU A 16 -38.14 6.38 -34.34
C LEU A 16 -37.29 7.34 -33.50
N ALA A 17 -37.92 8.14 -32.63
CA ALA A 17 -37.24 9.02 -31.69
C ALA A 17 -36.40 8.24 -30.64
N LEU A 18 -36.89 7.08 -30.18
CA LEU A 18 -36.16 6.19 -29.27
C LEU A 18 -34.92 5.55 -29.93
N ILE A 19 -35.05 5.13 -31.19
CA ILE A 19 -33.96 4.47 -31.94
C ILE A 19 -32.85 5.48 -32.27
N ILE A 20 -33.19 6.73 -32.60
CA ILE A 20 -32.22 7.78 -32.98
C ILE A 20 -31.67 8.54 -31.75
N GLY A 21 -32.46 8.71 -30.69
CA GLY A 21 -32.07 9.47 -29.49
C GLY A 21 -31.09 8.74 -28.55
N GLY A 22 -31.16 7.41 -28.49
CA GLY A 22 -30.32 6.57 -27.61
C GLY A 22 -28.81 6.65 -27.86
N PRO A 23 -28.32 6.56 -29.11
CA PRO A 23 -26.88 6.61 -29.41
C PRO A 23 -26.23 7.97 -29.08
N ILE A 24 -26.98 9.07 -29.21
CA ILE A 24 -26.46 10.42 -29.01
C ILE A 24 -26.30 10.73 -27.51
N LEU A 25 -27.23 10.29 -26.64
CA LEU A 25 -27.08 10.41 -25.18
C LEU A 25 -25.92 9.55 -24.63
N LYS A 26 -25.72 8.34 -25.17
CA LYS A 26 -24.70 7.39 -24.70
C LYS A 26 -23.27 7.89 -24.92
N SER A 27 -23.00 8.60 -26.01
CA SER A 27 -21.65 9.12 -26.33
C SER A 27 -21.20 10.27 -25.42
N ARG A 28 -22.13 11.16 -24.99
CA ARG A 28 -21.81 12.29 -24.10
C ARG A 28 -21.79 11.89 -22.62
N LEU A 29 -22.64 10.96 -22.19
CA LEU A 29 -22.55 10.40 -20.84
C LEU A 29 -21.34 9.46 -20.68
N GLY A 30 -20.97 8.69 -21.71
CA GLY A 30 -19.83 7.79 -21.66
C GLY A 30 -18.49 8.50 -21.41
N ARG A 31 -18.26 9.67 -22.02
CA ARG A 31 -17.05 10.48 -21.76
C ARG A 31 -16.98 11.00 -20.32
N ARG A 32 -18.08 11.56 -19.79
CA ARG A 32 -18.11 12.08 -18.41
C ARG A 32 -18.04 10.99 -17.34
N ALA A 33 -18.69 9.84 -17.58
CA ALA A 33 -18.61 8.67 -16.70
C ALA A 33 -17.21 8.04 -16.72
N SER A 34 -16.55 7.99 -17.89
CA SER A 34 -15.17 7.52 -18.02
C SER A 34 -14.19 8.44 -17.28
N GLU A 35 -14.35 9.76 -17.38
CA GLU A 35 -13.54 10.73 -16.64
C GLU A 35 -13.81 10.72 -15.12
N ALA A 36 -15.07 10.54 -14.70
CA ALA A 36 -15.43 10.41 -13.29
C ALA A 36 -14.88 9.09 -12.71
N GLY A 37 -14.97 7.99 -13.46
CA GLY A 37 -14.39 6.70 -13.09
C GLY A 37 -12.86 6.75 -13.02
N ALA A 38 -12.20 7.41 -13.97
CA ALA A 38 -10.75 7.61 -13.95
C ALA A 38 -10.30 8.47 -12.75
N ARG A 39 -11.06 9.52 -12.40
CA ARG A 39 -10.80 10.33 -11.20
C ARG A 39 -11.02 9.56 -9.91
N ALA A 40 -12.12 8.80 -9.81
CA ALA A 40 -12.39 7.95 -8.66
C ALA A 40 -11.32 6.87 -8.49
N GLY A 41 -10.88 6.25 -9.59
CA GLY A 41 -9.79 5.26 -9.59
C GLY A 41 -8.46 5.86 -9.14
N LYS A 42 -8.09 7.05 -9.65
CA LYS A 42 -6.88 7.77 -9.20
C LYS A 42 -6.94 8.14 -7.72
N LYS A 43 -8.09 8.62 -7.26
CA LYS A 43 -8.29 8.94 -5.84
C LYS A 43 -8.16 7.70 -4.97
N PHE A 44 -8.84 6.61 -5.32
CA PHE A 44 -8.76 5.36 -4.57
C PHE A 44 -7.34 4.78 -4.53
N ALA A 45 -6.59 4.88 -5.65
CA ALA A 45 -5.19 4.48 -5.67
C ALA A 45 -4.32 5.36 -4.76
N SER A 46 -4.57 6.68 -4.72
CA SER A 46 -3.91 7.60 -3.80
C SER A 46 -4.23 7.28 -2.35
N ASP A 47 -5.51 7.11 -2.02
CA ASP A 47 -5.96 6.82 -0.65
C ASP A 47 -5.36 5.49 -0.14
N GLN A 48 -5.24 4.48 -1.01
CA GLN A 48 -4.56 3.22 -0.68
C GLN A 48 -3.05 3.38 -0.50
N LEU A 49 -2.41 4.22 -1.33
CA LEU A 49 -0.99 4.51 -1.20
C LEU A 49 -0.74 5.23 0.13
N ASP A 50 -1.54 6.23 0.48
CA ASP A 50 -1.42 6.97 1.74
C ASP A 50 -1.60 6.04 2.95
N ALA A 51 -2.55 5.11 2.89
CA ALA A 51 -2.73 4.08 3.92
C ALA A 51 -1.50 3.15 4.03
N ALA A 52 -0.95 2.71 2.89
CA ALA A 52 0.26 1.88 2.86
C ALA A 52 1.48 2.63 3.43
N LEU A 53 1.67 3.89 3.08
CA LEU A 53 2.75 4.73 3.60
C LEU A 53 2.61 4.93 5.12
N THR A 54 1.38 5.13 5.61
CA THR A 54 1.09 5.23 7.04
C THR A 54 1.45 3.95 7.79
N GLU A 55 1.08 2.80 7.22
CA GLU A 55 1.36 1.49 7.82
C GLU A 55 2.87 1.17 7.82
N LEU A 56 3.56 1.40 6.69
CA LEU A 56 5.03 1.29 6.60
C LEU A 56 5.75 2.31 7.50
N GLY A 57 5.10 3.44 7.79
CA GLY A 57 5.60 4.48 8.68
C GLY A 57 5.45 4.14 10.15
N THR A 58 4.63 3.13 10.48
CA THR A 58 4.43 2.73 11.87
C THR A 58 5.69 2.06 12.41
N THR A 59 6.26 2.61 13.47
CA THR A 59 7.45 2.08 14.14
C THR A 59 7.06 1.37 15.44
N VAL A 60 8.00 0.56 15.96
CA VAL A 60 7.81 -0.15 17.22
C VAL A 60 9.02 0.06 18.12
N VAL A 61 8.79 0.42 19.39
CA VAL A 61 9.83 0.57 20.40
C VAL A 61 9.82 -0.67 21.28
N ILE A 62 10.94 -1.39 21.25
CA ILE A 62 11.22 -2.50 22.16
C ILE A 62 11.89 -1.88 23.38
N GLN A 63 11.30 -2.02 24.58
CA GLN A 63 11.82 -1.44 25.82
C GLN A 63 13.02 -2.23 26.38
N ALA A 64 14.06 -2.32 25.56
CA ALA A 64 15.32 -2.97 25.87
C ALA A 64 16.46 -2.29 25.10
N ALA A 65 17.67 -2.42 25.62
CA ALA A 65 18.88 -1.99 24.92
C ALA A 65 19.05 -2.76 23.59
N GLU A 66 19.74 -2.15 22.64
CA GLU A 66 19.84 -2.64 21.27
C GLU A 66 20.29 -4.11 21.15
N PRO A 67 21.31 -4.62 21.89
CA PRO A 67 21.69 -6.03 21.80
C PRO A 67 20.53 -6.98 22.16
N ARG A 68 19.75 -6.65 23.19
CA ARG A 68 18.60 -7.46 23.61
C ARG A 68 17.44 -7.33 22.63
N ALA A 69 17.23 -6.14 22.06
CA ALA A 69 16.26 -5.93 20.99
C ALA A 69 16.61 -6.77 19.73
N ARG A 70 17.89 -6.88 19.36
CA ARG A 70 18.33 -7.74 18.25
C ARG A 70 17.96 -9.20 18.47
N GLU A 71 18.13 -9.73 19.68
CA GLU A 71 17.75 -11.10 20.02
C GLU A 71 16.24 -11.33 19.87
N ILE A 72 15.43 -10.36 20.30
CA ILE A 72 13.97 -10.40 20.16
C ILE A 72 13.58 -10.41 18.68
N VAL A 73 14.14 -9.51 17.87
CA VAL A 73 13.86 -9.44 16.43
C VAL A 73 14.32 -10.72 15.72
N ALA A 74 15.50 -11.24 16.05
CA ALA A 74 15.97 -12.52 15.50
C ALA A 74 15.02 -13.68 15.84
N SER A 75 14.50 -13.71 17.07
CA SER A 75 13.49 -14.68 17.48
C SER A 75 12.16 -14.52 16.73
N ALA A 76 11.75 -13.29 16.44
CA ALA A 76 10.53 -12.99 15.68
C ALA A 76 10.62 -13.44 14.20
N MET A 77 11.83 -13.37 13.63
CA MET A 77 12.15 -13.79 12.26
C MET A 77 12.46 -15.29 12.13
N ALA A 78 12.64 -16.01 13.24
CA ALA A 78 12.94 -17.44 13.21
C ALA A 78 11.88 -18.20 12.39
N THR A 79 12.30 -19.18 11.59
CA THR A 79 11.44 -20.00 10.71
C THR A 79 10.80 -19.26 9.53
N LYS A 80 11.19 -18.00 9.29
CA LYS A 80 10.68 -17.14 8.23
C LYS A 80 11.79 -16.58 7.33
N GLU A 81 12.84 -17.37 7.11
CA GLU A 81 14.04 -17.00 6.35
C GLU A 81 13.75 -16.70 4.86
N ARG A 82 12.59 -17.14 4.36
CA ARG A 82 12.10 -16.78 3.03
C ARG A 82 11.63 -15.33 2.94
N GLU A 83 11.02 -14.82 4.01
CA GLU A 83 10.37 -13.50 4.10
C GLU A 83 11.31 -12.46 4.72
N TYR A 84 12.15 -12.85 5.68
CA TYR A 84 13.00 -11.93 6.43
C TYR A 84 14.46 -12.37 6.43
N VAL A 85 15.37 -11.41 6.29
CA VAL A 85 16.81 -11.65 6.22
C VAL A 85 17.55 -10.67 7.13
N ILE A 86 18.44 -11.17 7.98
CA ILE A 86 19.40 -10.32 8.69
C ILE A 86 20.55 -10.02 7.74
N ARG A 87 20.82 -8.75 7.50
CA ARG A 87 21.85 -8.30 6.55
C ARG A 87 23.21 -8.15 7.24
N SER A 88 24.28 -8.18 6.45
CA SER A 88 25.65 -8.02 6.94
C SER A 88 25.95 -6.66 7.55
N ASP A 89 25.18 -5.63 7.18
CA ASP A 89 25.24 -4.27 7.72
C ASP A 89 24.38 -4.08 8.98
N GLY A 90 23.87 -5.16 9.56
CA GLY A 90 23.04 -5.16 10.76
C GLY A 90 21.58 -4.72 10.54
N ALA A 91 21.19 -4.42 9.30
CA ALA A 91 19.81 -4.13 8.95
C ALA A 91 18.98 -5.41 8.73
N TYR A 92 17.68 -5.24 8.59
CA TYR A 92 16.71 -6.31 8.42
C TYR A 92 16.01 -6.14 7.08
N GLY A 93 16.23 -7.08 6.17
CA GLY A 93 15.56 -7.16 4.88
C GLY A 93 14.20 -7.84 5.02
N ILE A 94 13.18 -7.27 4.40
CA ILE A 94 11.86 -7.87 4.19
C ILE A 94 11.71 -8.11 2.68
N ARG A 95 11.59 -9.37 2.29
CA ARG A 95 11.61 -9.81 0.90
C ARG A 95 10.20 -9.95 0.34
N PHE A 96 9.94 -9.28 -0.78
CA PHE A 96 8.83 -9.63 -1.66
C PHE A 96 9.35 -10.41 -2.88
N VAL A 97 10.26 -9.80 -3.64
CA VAL A 97 11.07 -10.37 -4.72
C VAL A 97 12.54 -10.45 -4.27
N GLU A 98 13.12 -9.30 -3.90
CA GLU A 98 14.53 -9.17 -3.52
C GLU A 98 14.68 -9.03 -2.00
N PRO A 99 15.78 -9.54 -1.40
CA PRO A 99 15.98 -9.49 0.05
C PRO A 99 16.06 -8.06 0.64
N ASP A 100 16.23 -7.04 -0.19
CA ASP A 100 16.32 -5.65 0.21
C ASP A 100 15.15 -4.80 -0.29
N ASP A 101 14.04 -5.44 -0.68
CA ASP A 101 12.83 -4.73 -1.09
C ASP A 101 12.34 -3.76 -0.03
N THR A 102 12.44 -4.14 1.24
CA THR A 102 12.26 -3.23 2.36
C THR A 102 13.37 -3.46 3.36
N VAL A 103 13.97 -2.37 3.83
CA VAL A 103 15.08 -2.40 4.79
C VAL A 103 14.65 -1.68 6.05
N ALA A 104 14.67 -2.40 7.16
CA ALA A 104 14.42 -1.88 8.49
C ALA A 104 15.71 -1.87 9.34
N ARG A 105 15.78 -0.95 10.29
CA ARG A 105 16.88 -0.85 11.26
C ARG A 105 16.37 -0.68 12.67
N LEU A 106 17.25 -1.05 13.60
CA LEU A 106 17.15 -0.71 15.00
C LEU A 106 17.89 0.61 15.25
N VAL A 107 17.21 1.53 15.92
CA VAL A 107 17.72 2.86 16.28
C VAL A 107 17.56 3.01 17.80
N PRO A 108 18.64 3.25 18.56
CA PRO A 108 18.54 3.55 19.98
C PRO A 108 17.69 4.80 20.23
N VAL A 109 16.79 4.74 21.21
CA VAL A 109 15.95 5.85 21.67
C VAL A 109 15.97 5.90 23.20
N ALA A 110 15.46 6.97 23.81
CA ALA A 110 15.50 7.15 25.27
C ALA A 110 14.87 5.96 26.03
N ASP A 111 13.75 5.44 25.52
CA ASP A 111 12.96 4.40 26.18
C ASP A 111 13.26 2.97 25.66
N GLY A 112 14.37 2.77 24.93
CA GLY A 112 14.78 1.46 24.43
C GLY A 112 15.32 1.51 23.01
N THR A 113 14.84 0.60 22.16
CA THR A 113 15.30 0.48 20.77
C THR A 113 14.11 0.50 19.83
N ARG A 114 14.08 1.46 18.92
CA ARG A 114 13.03 1.60 17.90
C ARG A 114 13.40 0.79 16.67
N MET A 115 12.51 -0.07 16.19
CA MET A 115 12.58 -0.64 14.86
C MET A 115 11.75 0.22 13.89
N GLN A 116 12.38 0.64 12.80
CA GLN A 116 11.77 1.48 11.76
C GLN A 116 12.23 1.03 10.38
N ILE A 117 11.42 1.27 9.36
CA ILE A 117 11.84 1.12 7.96
C ILE A 117 12.65 2.36 7.56
N GLU A 118 13.80 2.13 6.91
CA GLU A 118 14.61 3.19 6.31
C GLU A 118 14.24 3.44 4.86
N THR A 119 13.97 2.35 4.13
CA THR A 119 13.67 2.41 2.70
C THR A 119 12.87 1.20 2.27
N PHE A 120 12.05 1.38 1.25
CA PHE A 120 11.35 0.29 0.57
C PHE A 120 11.19 0.56 -0.92
N ARG A 121 11.00 -0.51 -1.68
CA ARG A 121 10.76 -0.50 -3.11
C ARG A 121 9.27 -0.64 -3.36
N GLU A 122 8.77 0.17 -4.28
CA GLU A 122 7.46 -0.08 -4.89
C GLU A 122 7.63 -0.97 -6.13
N TYR A 123 6.66 -1.84 -6.35
CA TYR A 123 6.52 -2.61 -7.57
C TYR A 123 5.22 -2.23 -8.26
N PHE A 124 5.31 -1.86 -9.53
CA PHE A 124 4.16 -1.42 -10.32
C PHE A 124 3.41 -0.24 -9.67
N GLY A 125 4.16 0.71 -9.12
CA GLY A 125 3.61 1.91 -8.47
C GLY A 125 2.99 1.69 -7.09
N PHE A 126 3.22 0.53 -6.45
CA PHE A 126 2.69 0.25 -5.10
C PHE A 126 3.67 -0.54 -4.21
N PRO A 127 3.81 -0.21 -2.90
CA PRO A 127 4.61 -0.98 -1.95
C PRO A 127 4.01 -2.36 -1.66
N GLN A 128 4.80 -3.43 -1.79
CA GLN A 128 4.28 -4.80 -1.69
C GLN A 128 4.50 -5.46 -0.31
N THR A 129 5.30 -4.84 0.57
CA THR A 129 5.71 -5.45 1.85
C THR A 129 4.89 -4.96 3.05
N VAL A 130 3.76 -4.28 2.84
CA VAL A 130 2.93 -3.71 3.92
C VAL A 130 2.54 -4.78 4.94
N GLN A 131 1.94 -5.88 4.45
CA GLN A 131 1.51 -6.98 5.33
C GLN A 131 2.69 -7.66 6.03
N LEU A 132 3.82 -7.86 5.33
CA LEU A 132 5.03 -8.45 5.93
C LEU A 132 5.60 -7.56 7.05
N TRP A 133 5.49 -6.24 6.90
CA TRP A 133 5.87 -5.31 7.97
C TRP A 133 4.93 -5.40 9.17
N THR A 134 3.62 -5.40 8.96
CA THR A 134 2.62 -5.59 10.02
C THR A 134 2.85 -6.89 10.77
N ASP A 135 3.05 -8.00 10.05
CA ASP A 135 3.29 -9.32 10.61
C ASP A 135 4.58 -9.35 11.43
N LEU A 136 5.65 -8.72 10.94
CA LEU A 136 6.91 -8.64 11.68
C LEU A 136 6.75 -7.87 12.99
N ARG A 137 6.03 -6.73 13.00
CA ARG A 137 5.75 -5.98 14.23
C ARG A 137 4.95 -6.82 15.24
N SER A 138 3.93 -7.56 14.78
CA SER A 138 3.18 -8.49 15.63
C SER A 138 4.05 -9.63 16.19
N ARG A 139 4.94 -10.19 15.38
CA ARG A 139 5.89 -11.24 15.81
C ARG A 139 6.90 -10.71 16.83
N ILE A 140 7.37 -9.48 16.67
CA ILE A 140 8.26 -8.81 17.63
C ILE A 140 7.55 -8.66 18.98
N ALA A 141 6.30 -8.20 18.99
CA ALA A 141 5.51 -8.08 20.20
C ALA A 141 5.39 -9.44 20.93
N ALA A 142 5.02 -10.50 20.21
CA ALA A 142 4.93 -11.85 20.77
C ALA A 142 6.29 -12.39 21.29
N ALA A 143 7.38 -12.16 20.55
CA ALA A 143 8.72 -12.59 20.96
C ALA A 143 9.24 -11.83 22.18
N ALA A 144 8.87 -10.56 22.32
CA ALA A 144 9.21 -9.71 23.46
C ALA A 144 8.41 -10.11 24.72
N GLU A 145 7.12 -10.43 24.56
CA GLU A 145 6.24 -10.90 25.64
C GLU A 145 6.80 -12.16 26.33
N VAL A 146 7.25 -13.15 25.55
CA VAL A 146 7.91 -14.37 26.07
C VAL A 146 9.16 -14.06 26.90
N ARG A 147 9.77 -12.90 26.69
CA ARG A 147 10.99 -12.43 27.38
C ARG A 147 10.70 -11.35 28.42
N GLU A 148 9.42 -11.11 28.73
CA GLU A 148 8.96 -10.09 29.68
C GLU A 148 9.46 -8.68 29.31
N VAL A 149 9.61 -8.40 28.01
CA VAL A 149 9.99 -7.09 27.48
C VAL A 149 8.78 -6.41 26.90
N ALA A 150 8.49 -5.19 27.38
CA ALA A 150 7.38 -4.40 26.86
C ALA A 150 7.70 -3.84 25.46
N VAL A 151 6.64 -3.73 24.66
CA VAL A 151 6.70 -3.18 23.30
C VAL A 151 5.62 -2.11 23.16
N ALA A 152 5.99 -0.95 22.65
CA ALA A 152 5.10 0.19 22.48
C ALA A 152 5.14 0.73 21.03
N PRO A 153 4.08 1.39 20.56
CA PRO A 153 4.16 2.19 19.35
C PRO A 153 5.25 3.26 19.48
N GLY A 154 6.09 3.40 18.44
CA GLY A 154 7.06 4.49 18.36
C GLY A 154 6.51 5.67 17.57
N GLU A 155 7.30 6.75 17.52
CA GLU A 155 7.03 7.87 16.63
C GLU A 155 6.98 7.39 15.16
N PRO A 156 5.92 7.72 14.40
CA PRO A 156 5.81 7.35 13.00
C PRO A 156 6.88 8.02 12.13
N VAL A 157 7.25 7.34 11.06
CA VAL A 157 8.18 7.81 10.04
C VAL A 157 7.40 8.18 8.77
N ARG A 158 7.85 9.23 8.08
CA ARG A 158 7.34 9.60 6.75
C ARG A 158 8.34 9.20 5.67
N TYR A 159 7.85 9.07 4.44
CA TYR A 159 8.67 8.68 3.32
C TYR A 159 8.49 9.61 2.14
N VAL A 160 9.60 9.89 1.47
CA VAL A 160 9.63 10.58 0.19
C VAL A 160 9.93 9.55 -0.90
N ARG A 161 9.19 9.64 -2.00
CA ARG A 161 9.45 8.83 -3.19
C ARG A 161 10.72 9.35 -3.87
N GLY A 162 11.73 8.51 -3.99
CA GLY A 162 12.95 8.82 -4.73
C GLY A 162 12.76 8.77 -6.25
N GLU A 163 13.87 8.92 -6.96
CA GLU A 163 13.90 8.78 -8.41
C GLU A 163 13.39 7.41 -8.87
N PRO A 164 12.70 7.32 -10.01
CA PRO A 164 12.32 6.04 -10.59
C PRO A 164 13.54 5.16 -10.85
N LEU A 165 13.46 3.89 -10.45
CA LEU A 165 14.43 2.86 -10.81
C LEU A 165 14.23 2.40 -12.26
N ASP A 166 12.97 2.40 -12.69
CA ASP A 166 12.50 2.11 -14.05
C ASP A 166 11.13 2.76 -14.27
N ASP A 167 10.47 2.47 -15.40
CA ASP A 167 9.16 3.04 -15.77
C ASP A 167 8.04 2.78 -14.75
N ARG A 168 8.20 1.83 -13.83
CA ARG A 168 7.13 1.34 -12.94
C ARG A 168 7.52 1.21 -11.48
N ASN A 169 8.79 1.34 -11.15
CA ASN A 169 9.33 1.10 -9.82
C ASN A 169 10.13 2.30 -9.34
N ALA A 170 10.07 2.57 -8.05
CA ALA A 170 10.89 3.55 -7.38
C ALA A 170 11.30 3.02 -6.00
N ARG A 171 12.27 3.70 -5.39
CA ARG A 171 12.63 3.47 -4.00
C ARG A 171 12.18 4.67 -3.17
N TRP A 172 11.48 4.38 -2.09
CA TRP A 172 11.07 5.35 -1.08
C TRP A 172 12.10 5.38 0.03
N VAL A 173 12.35 6.55 0.57
CA VAL A 173 13.34 6.78 1.62
C VAL A 173 12.71 7.56 2.76
N ASN A 174 13.12 7.23 3.98
CA ASN A 174 12.71 7.92 5.19
C ASN A 174 13.04 9.42 5.09
N GLU A 175 12.04 10.26 5.35
CA GLU A 175 12.17 11.71 5.49
C GLU A 175 12.75 12.00 6.89
N ALA A 176 14.08 12.09 6.97
CA ALA A 176 14.81 12.34 8.20
C ALA A 176 14.60 13.76 8.75
#